data_AF-A0A0Q3NGH9-F1
#
_entry.id   AF-A0A0Q3NGH9-F1
#
_cell.length_a   1.000
_cell.length_b   1.000
_cell.length_c   1.000
_cell.angle_alpha   90.00
_cell.angle_beta   90.00
_cell.angle_gamma   90.00
#
_symmetry.space_group_name_H-M   'P 1'
#
loop_
_entity.id
_entity.type
_entity.pdbx_description
1 polymer ?
#
loop_
_entity_poly.entity_id
_entity_poly.type
_entity_poly.pdbx_seq_one_letter_code
_entity_poly.pdbx_strand_id
1 'polypeptide(L)'
;MDGSTTSNGGGGWMRPMDEEQLRECGHRMVDFIADYYKSIETYPVLSQVQPGYLKELLPDSAPNQPDTLDALFDDIREKIVPGVTHWQSPNYFAYYPSNSSTAGFLGEMLSAAFNIVGFSWITSPAATELEVIVLDWVAKMLKLPSEFLSAALGGGVIQGTASEAILVVLLSARDRTLRKHGKKSLEKIVVYASDQTHSALKKACQIAGIFPENIRIVKADCSMNYAVTPGAVSEAISIDLSAGLIPFFICATAHDMWFHIDAAYAGSACICPEYRKYLNGVEEADSFNMNAHKWFLTNFDCSLLWVKDRNYLIQALSTNPEFLKNKASQENSVIDFKDWQIPLGRRFRSLKLWMVLRLYGVENLQSYIRKHIQLAQHFEQLVISDPRFEVVTPRNFSLVCFCLVPPTCEVDNGHKLNYDLMDSANSSGKIFISHTVLSGKFVLRFVVGAPLTEEQHVDAAWKLLQDEATKLLGNVVQ
;
A
#
# COMPACT_ATOMS: atom_id res chain seq x y z
N MET A 1 30.94 -24.79 -31.35
CA MET A 1 30.43 -24.29 -32.65
C MET A 1 29.05 -24.88 -32.84
N ASP A 2 28.02 -24.14 -32.43
CA ASP A 2 26.78 -24.00 -33.17
C ASP A 2 26.04 -22.81 -32.55
N GLY A 3 26.37 -21.63 -33.06
CA GLY A 3 25.68 -20.40 -32.72
C GLY A 3 24.50 -20.26 -33.66
N SER A 4 23.29 -20.53 -33.15
CA SER A 4 22.07 -20.15 -33.85
C SER A 4 21.83 -18.65 -33.66
N THR A 5 22.61 -17.85 -34.38
CA THR A 5 22.20 -16.50 -34.76
C THR A 5 20.88 -16.63 -35.51
N THR A 6 19.78 -16.15 -34.93
CA THR A 6 18.58 -15.84 -35.70
C THR A 6 18.94 -14.70 -36.65
N SER A 7 19.40 -15.09 -37.83
CA SER A 7 19.56 -14.20 -38.96
C SER A 7 18.19 -13.59 -39.26
N ASN A 8 18.03 -12.28 -39.00
CA ASN A 8 17.08 -11.45 -39.74
C ASN A 8 17.58 -11.31 -41.19
N GLY A 9 17.70 -12.44 -41.89
CA GLY A 9 18.02 -12.56 -43.30
C GLY A 9 16.72 -12.60 -44.08
N GLY A 10 16.18 -11.43 -44.41
CA GLY A 10 14.99 -11.25 -45.22
C GLY A 10 14.27 -9.98 -44.80
N GLY A 11 13.89 -9.11 -45.74
CA GLY A 11 13.23 -7.83 -45.50
C GLY A 11 11.81 -7.96 -44.91
N GLY A 12 11.72 -8.51 -43.69
CA GLY A 12 10.51 -8.69 -42.92
C GLY A 12 10.28 -7.51 -41.99
N TRP A 13 9.03 -7.07 -41.91
CA TRP A 13 8.58 -6.01 -41.02
C TRP A 13 8.64 -6.47 -39.56
N MET A 14 8.88 -5.55 -38.62
CA MET A 14 8.91 -5.83 -37.18
C MET A 14 7.59 -6.46 -36.70
N ARG A 15 7.68 -7.58 -35.96
CA ARG A 15 6.55 -8.25 -35.31
C ARG A 15 6.73 -8.18 -33.79
N PRO A 16 6.20 -7.15 -33.11
CA PRO A 16 6.48 -6.92 -31.69
C PRO A 16 5.85 -7.96 -30.74
N MET A 17 4.91 -8.77 -31.22
CA MET A 17 4.21 -9.82 -30.45
C MET A 17 4.20 -11.14 -31.22
N ASP A 18 5.38 -11.57 -31.68
CA ASP A 18 5.59 -12.91 -32.24
C ASP A 18 5.54 -13.97 -31.12
N GLU A 19 4.77 -15.04 -31.33
CA GLU A 19 4.47 -16.02 -30.28
C GLU A 19 5.67 -16.85 -29.82
N GLU A 20 6.61 -17.16 -30.72
CA GLU A 20 7.79 -17.94 -30.38
C GLU A 20 8.86 -17.05 -29.73
N GLN A 21 9.00 -15.81 -30.20
CA GLN A 21 9.83 -14.82 -29.51
C GLN A 21 9.31 -14.54 -28.09
N LEU A 22 7.99 -14.39 -27.91
CA LEU A 22 7.36 -14.22 -26.60
C LEU A 22 7.65 -15.42 -25.69
N ARG A 23 7.54 -16.64 -26.21
CA ARG A 23 7.81 -17.88 -25.46
C ARG A 23 9.27 -17.92 -25.00
N GLU A 24 10.22 -17.75 -25.91
CA GLU A 24 11.65 -17.81 -25.60
C GLU A 24 12.06 -16.73 -24.59
N CYS A 25 11.78 -15.47 -24.88
CA CYS A 25 12.12 -14.35 -24.01
C CYS A 25 11.39 -14.43 -22.67
N GLY A 26 10.13 -14.87 -22.69
CA GLY A 26 9.31 -15.06 -21.50
C GLY A 26 9.88 -16.10 -20.55
N HIS A 27 10.30 -17.26 -21.06
CA HIS A 27 10.94 -18.31 -20.24
C HIS A 27 12.24 -17.80 -19.61
N ARG A 28 13.09 -17.14 -20.39
CA ARG A 28 14.36 -16.58 -19.89
C ARG A 28 14.14 -15.52 -18.80
N MET A 29 13.11 -14.69 -18.94
CA MET A 29 12.76 -13.70 -17.92
C MET A 29 12.24 -14.37 -16.64
N VAL A 30 11.46 -15.45 -16.76
CA VAL A 30 11.00 -16.23 -15.59
C VAL A 30 12.19 -16.83 -14.84
N ASP A 31 13.16 -17.41 -15.55
CA ASP A 31 14.38 -17.97 -14.95
C ASP A 31 15.19 -16.87 -14.23
N PHE A 32 15.38 -15.72 -14.88
CA PHE A 32 16.05 -14.56 -14.27
C PHE A 32 15.37 -14.10 -12.97
N ILE A 33 14.04 -14.00 -12.96
CA ILE A 33 13.27 -13.59 -11.78
C ILE A 33 13.39 -14.64 -10.67
N ALA A 34 13.32 -15.93 -11.00
CA ALA A 34 13.47 -17.01 -10.03
C ALA A 34 14.87 -16.98 -9.38
N ASP A 35 15.92 -16.78 -10.17
CA ASP A 35 17.29 -16.64 -9.68
C ASP A 35 17.49 -15.38 -8.83
N TYR A 36 16.80 -14.27 -9.17
CA TYR A 36 16.77 -13.08 -8.32
C TYR A 36 16.17 -13.38 -6.94
N TYR A 37 15.00 -14.03 -6.86
CA TYR A 37 14.41 -14.41 -5.57
C TYR A 37 15.27 -15.40 -4.79
N LYS A 38 15.95 -16.33 -5.48
CA LYS A 38 16.88 -17.28 -4.85
C LYS A 38 18.12 -16.59 -4.25
N SER A 39 18.59 -15.51 -4.88
CA SER A 39 19.80 -14.78 -4.46
C SER A 39 19.50 -13.51 -3.66
N ILE A 40 18.23 -13.17 -3.42
CA ILE A 40 17.83 -11.85 -2.93
C ILE A 40 18.47 -11.46 -1.59
N GLU A 41 18.73 -12.45 -0.73
CA GLU A 41 19.40 -12.27 0.57
C GLU A 41 20.87 -11.86 0.47
N THR A 42 21.50 -12.08 -0.69
CA THR A 42 22.91 -11.73 -0.92
C THR A 42 23.12 -10.26 -1.22
N TYR A 43 22.06 -9.54 -1.62
CA TYR A 43 22.13 -8.10 -1.89
C TYR A 43 21.94 -7.28 -0.61
N PRO A 44 22.56 -6.09 -0.51
CA PRO A 44 22.25 -5.16 0.58
C PRO A 44 20.78 -4.73 0.48
N VAL A 45 20.02 -4.86 1.57
CA VAL A 45 18.56 -4.60 1.56
C VAL A 45 18.24 -3.18 1.09
N LEU A 46 18.93 -2.18 1.64
CA LEU A 46 18.89 -0.79 1.20
C LEU A 46 19.97 -0.56 0.14
N SER A 47 19.61 0.03 -1.00
CA SER A 47 20.58 0.39 -2.03
C SER A 47 21.63 1.37 -1.49
N GLN A 48 22.89 1.17 -1.90
CA GLN A 48 24.06 1.95 -1.43
C GLN A 48 24.60 2.92 -2.50
N VAL A 49 23.87 3.11 -3.60
CA VAL A 49 24.28 4.02 -4.68
C VAL A 49 24.07 5.48 -4.30
N GLN A 50 24.81 6.38 -4.96
CA GLN A 50 24.62 7.82 -4.80
C GLN A 50 23.56 8.37 -5.78
N PRO A 51 22.87 9.48 -5.43
CA PRO A 51 21.96 10.15 -6.37
C PRO A 51 22.66 10.50 -7.68
N GLY A 52 22.06 10.10 -8.81
CA GLY A 52 22.60 10.34 -10.15
C GLY A 52 23.43 9.20 -10.75
N TYR A 53 23.78 8.15 -9.98
CA TYR A 53 24.68 7.07 -10.43
C TYR A 53 24.31 6.46 -11.79
N LEU A 54 23.03 6.21 -12.05
CA LEU A 54 22.58 5.49 -13.24
C LEU A 54 22.83 6.27 -14.53
N LYS A 55 22.82 7.61 -14.45
CA LYS A 55 23.07 8.49 -15.61
C LYS A 55 24.49 8.32 -16.15
N GLU A 56 25.45 7.99 -15.28
CA GLU A 56 26.84 7.78 -15.67
C GLU A 56 27.08 6.39 -16.27
N LEU A 57 26.17 5.44 -16.03
CA LEU A 57 26.27 4.04 -16.49
C LEU A 57 25.50 3.76 -17.80
N LEU A 58 24.55 4.63 -18.16
CA LEU A 58 23.72 4.48 -19.36
C LEU A 58 24.08 5.51 -20.42
N PRO A 59 23.88 5.18 -21.72
CA PRO A 59 23.99 6.16 -22.79
C PRO A 59 23.09 7.38 -22.57
N ASP A 60 23.50 8.54 -23.08
CA ASP A 60 22.75 9.79 -22.98
C ASP A 60 21.54 9.88 -23.94
N SER A 61 21.35 8.87 -24.78
CA SER A 61 20.33 8.81 -25.82
C SER A 61 19.88 7.36 -26.09
N ALA A 62 18.69 7.20 -26.65
CA ALA A 62 18.15 5.88 -27.01
C ALA A 62 18.92 5.27 -28.20
N PRO A 63 19.06 3.94 -28.26
CA PRO A 63 19.82 3.31 -29.34
C PRO A 63 19.08 3.40 -30.69
N ASN A 64 19.85 3.58 -31.77
CA ASN A 64 19.30 3.60 -33.15
C ASN A 64 19.02 2.19 -33.71
N GLN A 65 19.63 1.17 -33.14
CA GLN A 65 19.49 -0.24 -33.54
C GLN A 65 19.06 -1.06 -32.32
N PRO A 66 18.36 -2.18 -32.50
CA PRO A 66 17.93 -3.01 -31.39
C PRO A 66 19.12 -3.66 -30.68
N ASP A 67 19.03 -3.75 -29.36
CA ASP A 67 19.94 -4.57 -28.53
C ASP A 67 19.42 -5.99 -28.35
N THR A 68 20.28 -6.87 -27.82
CA THR A 68 19.91 -8.24 -27.47
C THR A 68 19.36 -8.32 -26.05
N LEU A 69 18.55 -9.35 -25.78
CA LEU A 69 18.06 -9.62 -24.43
C LEU A 69 19.20 -9.93 -23.44
N ASP A 70 20.30 -10.52 -23.90
CA ASP A 70 21.48 -10.80 -23.06
C ASP A 70 22.15 -9.50 -22.59
N ALA A 71 22.35 -8.54 -23.50
CA ALA A 71 22.90 -7.23 -23.13
C ALA A 71 21.98 -6.50 -22.13
N LEU A 72 20.65 -6.62 -22.30
CA LEU A 72 19.71 -6.08 -21.32
C LEU A 72 19.80 -6.78 -19.95
N PHE A 73 19.97 -8.10 -19.91
CA PHE A 73 20.16 -8.81 -18.64
C PHE A 73 21.48 -8.43 -17.95
N ASP A 74 22.55 -8.21 -18.71
CA ASP A 74 23.82 -7.70 -18.18
C ASP A 74 23.62 -6.30 -17.58
N ASP A 75 22.98 -5.40 -18.32
CA ASP A 75 22.66 -4.05 -17.84
C ASP A 75 21.75 -4.07 -16.60
N ILE A 76 20.75 -4.95 -16.54
CA ILE A 76 19.90 -5.11 -15.37
C ILE A 76 20.74 -5.55 -14.17
N ARG A 77 21.61 -6.56 -14.32
CA ARG A 77 22.45 -7.06 -13.22
C ARG A 77 23.46 -6.03 -12.74
N GLU A 78 24.15 -5.36 -13.66
CA GLU A 78 25.29 -4.52 -13.34
C GLU A 78 24.90 -3.08 -13.00
N LYS A 79 23.83 -2.56 -13.63
CA LYS A 79 23.47 -1.14 -13.57
C LYS A 79 22.17 -0.90 -12.82
N ILE A 80 21.20 -1.81 -12.88
CA ILE A 80 19.87 -1.61 -12.26
C ILE A 80 19.81 -2.21 -10.85
N VAL A 81 20.12 -3.51 -10.70
CA VAL A 81 20.02 -4.25 -9.43
C VAL A 81 20.75 -3.54 -8.27
N PRO A 82 21.97 -2.98 -8.43
CA PRO A 82 22.63 -2.26 -7.34
C PRO A 82 21.85 -1.04 -6.82
N GLY A 83 21.02 -0.42 -7.68
CA GLY A 83 20.15 0.70 -7.34
C GLY A 83 18.80 0.32 -6.75
N VAL A 84 18.49 -0.97 -6.64
CA VAL A 84 17.22 -1.46 -6.11
C VAL A 84 17.32 -1.59 -4.59
N THR A 85 16.43 -0.92 -3.86
CA THR A 85 16.12 -1.32 -2.48
C THR A 85 15.25 -2.56 -2.54
N HIS A 86 15.69 -3.66 -1.94
CA HIS A 86 15.07 -4.97 -2.12
C HIS A 86 13.88 -5.19 -1.19
N TRP A 87 12.72 -4.61 -1.55
CA TRP A 87 11.46 -4.74 -0.79
C TRP A 87 10.98 -6.19 -0.58
N GLN A 88 11.45 -7.13 -1.41
CA GLN A 88 11.11 -8.55 -1.29
C GLN A 88 12.14 -9.34 -0.47
N SER A 89 13.25 -8.72 -0.04
CA SER A 89 14.23 -9.37 0.82
C SER A 89 13.57 -9.80 2.14
N PRO A 90 13.87 -10.99 2.67
CA PRO A 90 13.35 -11.41 3.97
C PRO A 90 13.84 -10.55 5.13
N ASN A 91 14.88 -9.74 4.90
CA ASN A 91 15.46 -8.79 5.85
C ASN A 91 14.96 -7.34 5.67
N TYR A 92 13.90 -7.15 4.89
CA TYR A 92 13.22 -5.86 4.74
C TYR A 92 12.16 -5.68 5.84
N PHE A 93 12.38 -4.72 6.75
CA PHE A 93 11.51 -4.44 7.89
C PHE A 93 11.02 -2.97 7.96
N ALA A 94 11.29 -2.18 6.92
CA ALA A 94 10.94 -0.77 6.83
C ALA A 94 9.49 -0.54 6.35
N TYR A 95 8.94 0.65 6.64
CA TYR A 95 7.62 1.09 6.17
C TYR A 95 6.49 0.09 6.46
N TYR A 96 5.86 -0.44 5.41
CA TYR A 96 5.00 -1.62 5.42
C TYR A 96 5.43 -2.47 4.22
N PRO A 97 5.31 -3.81 4.29
CA PRO A 97 5.74 -4.68 3.20
C PRO A 97 4.97 -4.40 1.91
N SER A 98 5.62 -4.61 0.77
CA SER A 98 4.98 -4.67 -0.53
C SER A 98 4.79 -6.14 -0.90
N ASN A 99 3.76 -6.80 -0.39
CA ASN A 99 3.60 -8.23 -0.63
C ASN A 99 3.39 -8.58 -2.10
N SER A 100 4.06 -9.63 -2.53
CA SER A 100 3.86 -10.31 -3.81
C SER A 100 3.75 -11.80 -3.56
N SER A 101 3.33 -12.54 -4.57
CA SER A 101 3.28 -14.00 -4.54
C SER A 101 3.34 -14.54 -5.95
N THR A 102 3.61 -15.85 -6.10
CA THR A 102 3.53 -16.51 -7.41
C THR A 102 2.15 -16.33 -8.04
N ALA A 103 1.07 -16.47 -7.26
CA ALA A 103 -0.30 -16.29 -7.76
C ALA A 103 -0.56 -14.84 -8.24
N GLY A 104 -0.13 -13.86 -7.45
CA GLY A 104 -0.26 -12.45 -7.80
C GLY A 104 0.56 -12.07 -9.04
N PHE A 105 1.77 -12.63 -9.16
CA PHE A 105 2.66 -12.43 -10.30
C PHE A 105 2.08 -13.05 -11.58
N LEU A 106 1.58 -14.28 -11.53
CA LEU A 106 0.92 -14.92 -12.68
C LEU A 106 -0.33 -14.14 -13.13
N GLY A 107 -1.08 -13.56 -12.18
CA GLY A 107 -2.21 -12.69 -12.52
C GLY A 107 -1.79 -11.38 -13.19
N GLU A 108 -0.66 -10.79 -12.79
CA GLU A 108 -0.06 -9.65 -13.49
C GLU A 108 0.42 -10.04 -14.90
N MET A 109 1.05 -11.20 -15.07
CA MET A 109 1.47 -11.70 -16.38
C MET A 109 0.28 -11.84 -17.33
N LEU A 110 -0.83 -12.44 -16.87
CA LEU A 110 -2.04 -12.56 -17.68
C LEU A 110 -2.71 -11.20 -17.95
N SER A 111 -2.73 -10.31 -16.96
CA SER A 111 -3.25 -8.95 -17.13
C SER A 111 -2.46 -8.18 -18.20
N ALA A 112 -1.13 -8.31 -18.19
CA ALA A 112 -0.25 -7.74 -19.21
C ALA A 112 -0.42 -8.38 -20.59
N ALA A 113 -0.61 -9.72 -20.64
CA ALA A 113 -0.83 -10.43 -21.90
C ALA A 113 -2.14 -10.04 -22.59
N PHE A 114 -3.24 -9.92 -21.83
CA PHE A 114 -4.51 -9.48 -22.40
C PHE A 114 -4.52 -7.99 -22.75
N ASN A 115 -3.78 -7.17 -22.00
CA ASN A 115 -3.61 -5.74 -22.24
C ASN A 115 -4.92 -4.98 -22.52
N ILE A 116 -6.01 -5.37 -21.84
CA ILE A 116 -7.33 -4.74 -22.03
C ILE A 116 -7.37 -3.36 -21.36
N VAL A 117 -8.27 -2.50 -21.86
CA VAL A 117 -8.60 -1.23 -21.24
C VAL A 117 -10.06 -1.27 -20.75
N GLY A 118 -10.25 -1.64 -19.49
CA GLY A 118 -11.56 -1.92 -18.89
C GLY A 118 -12.29 -0.68 -18.36
N PHE A 119 -12.43 0.37 -19.19
CA PHE A 119 -13.12 1.60 -18.75
C PHE A 119 -14.65 1.45 -18.67
N SER A 120 -15.23 0.56 -19.47
CA SER A 120 -16.65 0.26 -19.48
C SER A 120 -16.86 -1.25 -19.59
N TRP A 121 -18.02 -1.74 -19.18
CA TRP A 121 -18.30 -3.17 -19.25
C TRP A 121 -18.09 -3.74 -20.67
N ILE A 122 -18.51 -3.01 -21.71
CA ILE A 122 -18.44 -3.50 -23.09
C ILE A 122 -17.01 -3.70 -23.60
N THR A 123 -16.01 -2.99 -23.05
CA THR A 123 -14.61 -3.16 -23.51
C THR A 123 -13.94 -4.39 -22.96
N SER A 124 -14.41 -4.92 -21.83
CA SER A 124 -14.04 -6.24 -21.33
C SER A 124 -15.00 -6.68 -20.22
N PRO A 125 -16.10 -7.39 -20.56
CA PRO A 125 -17.08 -7.84 -19.58
C PRO A 125 -16.45 -8.64 -18.44
N ALA A 126 -15.50 -9.52 -18.78
CA ALA A 126 -14.77 -10.32 -17.81
C ALA A 126 -13.96 -9.46 -16.81
N ALA A 127 -13.39 -8.33 -17.25
CA ALA A 127 -12.65 -7.45 -16.36
C ALA A 127 -13.54 -6.82 -15.29
N THR A 128 -14.69 -6.29 -15.72
CA THR A 128 -15.67 -5.68 -14.83
C THR A 128 -16.31 -6.73 -13.93
N GLU A 129 -16.85 -7.82 -14.48
CA GLU A 129 -17.60 -8.80 -13.69
C GLU A 129 -16.71 -9.56 -12.70
N LEU A 130 -15.49 -9.92 -13.10
CA LEU A 130 -14.56 -10.57 -12.17
C LEU A 130 -14.21 -9.64 -11.01
N GLU A 131 -14.04 -8.34 -11.27
CA GLU A 131 -13.77 -7.35 -10.22
C GLU A 131 -14.91 -7.26 -9.21
N VAL A 132 -16.16 -7.22 -9.68
CA VAL A 132 -17.35 -7.27 -8.82
C VAL A 132 -17.35 -8.53 -7.95
N ILE A 133 -17.13 -9.70 -8.56
CA ILE A 133 -17.16 -11.00 -7.86
C ILE A 133 -16.09 -11.05 -6.76
N VAL A 134 -14.83 -10.71 -7.07
CA VAL A 134 -13.75 -10.84 -6.10
C VAL A 134 -13.83 -9.81 -4.97
N LEU A 135 -14.34 -8.61 -5.25
CA LEU A 135 -14.54 -7.62 -4.19
C LEU A 135 -15.68 -8.01 -3.26
N ASP A 136 -16.73 -8.66 -3.76
CA ASP A 136 -17.76 -9.27 -2.92
C ASP A 136 -17.22 -10.44 -2.10
N TRP A 137 -16.30 -11.25 -2.66
CA TRP A 137 -15.62 -12.31 -1.90
C TRP A 137 -14.82 -11.73 -0.74
N VAL A 138 -13.98 -10.72 -1.00
CA VAL A 138 -13.15 -10.10 0.05
C VAL A 138 -14.03 -9.37 1.07
N ALA A 139 -15.08 -8.65 0.66
CA ALA A 139 -16.04 -8.03 1.57
C ALA A 139 -16.68 -9.06 2.52
N LYS A 140 -17.07 -10.24 2.01
CA LYS A 140 -17.61 -11.34 2.83
C LYS A 140 -16.56 -11.92 3.77
N MET A 141 -15.32 -12.09 3.33
CA MET A 141 -14.20 -12.53 4.19
C MET A 141 -13.95 -11.55 5.35
N LEU A 142 -14.03 -10.26 5.06
CA LEU A 142 -13.94 -9.17 6.05
C LEU A 142 -15.21 -9.02 6.89
N LYS A 143 -16.28 -9.76 6.60
CA LYS A 143 -17.61 -9.60 7.19
C LYS A 143 -18.07 -8.13 7.16
N LEU A 144 -17.91 -7.47 6.01
CA LEU A 144 -18.51 -6.16 5.78
C LEU A 144 -20.04 -6.29 5.72
N PRO A 145 -20.78 -5.25 6.16
CA PRO A 145 -22.24 -5.18 6.01
C PRO A 145 -22.70 -5.39 4.57
N SER A 146 -23.91 -5.91 4.37
CA SER A 146 -24.42 -6.20 3.02
C SER A 146 -24.55 -4.95 2.14
N GLU A 147 -24.65 -3.78 2.75
CA GLU A 147 -24.67 -2.47 2.10
C GLU A 147 -23.40 -2.19 1.30
N PHE A 148 -22.26 -2.80 1.66
CA PHE A 148 -21.01 -2.69 0.91
C PHE A 148 -20.89 -3.69 -0.25
N LEU A 149 -21.83 -4.65 -0.38
CA LEU A 149 -21.81 -5.65 -1.43
C LEU A 149 -22.44 -5.12 -2.72
N SER A 150 -21.98 -5.65 -3.84
CA SER A 150 -22.43 -5.24 -5.17
C SER A 150 -23.93 -5.44 -5.45
N ALA A 151 -24.58 -6.34 -4.71
CA ALA A 151 -26.01 -6.60 -4.79
C ALA A 151 -26.90 -5.50 -4.14
N ALA A 152 -26.31 -4.64 -3.30
CA ALA A 152 -27.00 -3.51 -2.67
C ALA A 152 -26.77 -2.20 -3.47
N LEU A 153 -26.91 -1.03 -2.84
CA LEU A 153 -26.52 0.25 -3.47
C LEU A 153 -25.00 0.49 -3.44
N GLY A 154 -24.27 -0.19 -2.57
CA GLY A 154 -22.82 -0.06 -2.46
C GLY A 154 -22.06 -0.99 -3.38
N GLY A 155 -20.80 -1.26 -3.07
CA GLY A 155 -19.96 -2.13 -3.89
C GLY A 155 -18.50 -1.74 -3.78
N GLY A 156 -17.65 -2.56 -4.36
CA GLY A 156 -16.21 -2.35 -4.39
C GLY A 156 -15.69 -1.85 -5.74
N VAL A 157 -14.54 -1.20 -5.72
CA VAL A 157 -13.67 -0.94 -6.89
C VAL A 157 -12.19 -1.19 -6.52
N ILE A 158 -11.41 -1.77 -7.43
CA ILE A 158 -9.95 -1.90 -7.30
C ILE A 158 -9.28 -0.67 -7.91
N GLN A 159 -8.46 0.01 -7.12
CA GLN A 159 -7.68 1.18 -7.50
C GLN A 159 -6.18 0.90 -7.38
N GLY A 160 -5.34 1.87 -7.75
CA GLY A 160 -3.91 1.69 -7.61
C GLY A 160 -3.45 1.84 -6.16
N THR A 161 -3.89 2.89 -5.50
CA THR A 161 -3.38 3.27 -4.17
C THR A 161 -4.49 3.70 -3.22
N ALA A 162 -4.21 3.62 -1.91
CA ALA A 162 -5.09 4.20 -0.89
C ALA A 162 -5.24 5.73 -1.06
N SER A 163 -4.25 6.41 -1.65
CA SER A 163 -4.35 7.84 -1.94
C SER A 163 -5.43 8.14 -2.98
N GLU A 164 -5.53 7.29 -4.01
CA GLU A 164 -6.62 7.36 -4.99
C GLU A 164 -7.96 7.08 -4.31
N ALA A 165 -8.01 6.07 -3.43
CA ALA A 165 -9.22 5.66 -2.74
C ALA A 165 -9.77 6.79 -1.86
N ILE A 166 -8.90 7.40 -1.05
CA ILE A 166 -9.23 8.54 -0.20
C ILE A 166 -9.67 9.74 -1.06
N LEU A 167 -8.99 10.01 -2.17
CA LEU A 167 -9.33 11.14 -3.03
C LEU A 167 -10.75 11.00 -3.61
N VAL A 168 -11.11 9.83 -4.16
CA VAL A 168 -12.42 9.67 -4.79
C VAL A 168 -13.57 9.76 -3.79
N VAL A 169 -13.39 9.22 -2.57
CA VAL A 169 -14.43 9.34 -1.52
C VAL A 169 -14.49 10.74 -0.94
N LEU A 170 -13.37 11.45 -0.85
CA LEU A 170 -13.33 12.86 -0.44
C LEU A 170 -14.05 13.76 -1.45
N LEU A 171 -13.82 13.54 -2.75
CA LEU A 171 -14.54 14.25 -3.83
C LEU A 171 -16.05 13.94 -3.78
N SER A 172 -16.41 12.69 -3.53
CA SER A 172 -17.80 12.25 -3.37
C SER A 172 -18.50 12.93 -2.21
N ALA A 173 -17.84 12.96 -1.04
CA ALA A 173 -18.31 13.63 0.17
C ALA A 173 -18.44 15.14 -0.05
N ARG A 174 -17.43 15.76 -0.67
CA ARG A 174 -17.42 17.19 -1.00
C ARG A 174 -18.61 17.53 -1.88
N ASP A 175 -18.80 16.82 -2.98
CA ASP A 175 -19.85 17.13 -3.94
C ASP A 175 -21.24 16.84 -3.38
N ARG A 176 -21.39 15.79 -2.54
CA ARG A 176 -22.61 15.54 -1.75
C ARG A 176 -22.95 16.75 -0.87
N THR A 177 -21.98 17.27 -0.13
CA THR A 177 -22.15 18.43 0.77
C THR A 177 -22.44 19.71 0.00
N LEU A 178 -21.74 19.96 -1.12
CA LEU A 178 -21.95 21.15 -1.94
C LEU A 178 -23.29 21.15 -2.68
N ARG A 179 -23.85 19.96 -2.99
CA ARG A 179 -25.24 19.86 -3.49
C ARG A 179 -26.25 20.28 -2.43
N LYS A 180 -26.02 19.93 -1.16
CA LYS A 180 -26.89 20.29 -0.01
C LYS A 180 -26.76 21.76 0.38
N HIS A 181 -25.55 22.30 0.41
CA HIS A 181 -25.26 23.64 0.97
C HIS A 181 -24.90 24.70 -0.09
N GLY A 182 -24.89 24.35 -1.37
CA GLY A 182 -24.49 25.22 -2.48
C GLY A 182 -22.98 25.31 -2.69
N LYS A 183 -22.56 25.50 -3.95
CA LYS A 183 -21.14 25.50 -4.36
C LYS A 183 -20.28 26.56 -3.65
N LYS A 184 -20.87 27.69 -3.25
CA LYS A 184 -20.16 28.76 -2.51
C LYS A 184 -19.70 28.31 -1.12
N SER A 185 -20.28 27.24 -0.58
CA SER A 185 -19.92 26.71 0.74
C SER A 185 -18.59 25.96 0.75
N LEU A 186 -17.87 25.85 -0.37
CA LEU A 186 -16.54 25.23 -0.44
C LEU A 186 -15.53 25.87 0.55
N GLU A 187 -15.63 27.17 0.79
CA GLU A 187 -14.77 27.88 1.77
C GLU A 187 -15.10 27.53 3.24
N LYS A 188 -16.22 26.84 3.48
CA LYS A 188 -16.73 26.52 4.82
C LYS A 188 -16.61 25.05 5.20
N ILE A 189 -16.32 24.16 4.25
CA ILE A 189 -16.28 22.72 4.54
C ILE A 189 -14.99 22.33 5.26
N VAL A 190 -15.10 21.46 6.25
CA VAL A 190 -14.00 21.07 7.15
C VAL A 190 -13.76 19.56 7.12
N VAL A 191 -12.47 19.18 7.00
CA VAL A 191 -11.98 17.81 7.06
C VAL A 191 -11.31 17.55 8.40
N TYR A 192 -11.57 16.40 9.02
CA TYR A 192 -10.95 15.98 10.27
C TYR A 192 -10.07 14.75 10.07
N ALA A 193 -8.91 14.75 10.72
CA ALA A 193 -7.94 13.67 10.71
C ALA A 193 -7.20 13.61 12.04
N SER A 194 -6.72 12.43 12.42
CA SER A 194 -5.70 12.29 13.48
C SER A 194 -4.35 12.86 13.01
N ASP A 195 -3.51 13.33 13.93
CA ASP A 195 -2.08 13.62 13.67
C ASP A 195 -1.26 12.38 13.28
N GLN A 196 -1.81 11.17 13.45
CA GLN A 196 -1.25 9.90 12.96
C GLN A 196 -1.74 9.51 11.56
N THR A 197 -2.71 10.25 10.99
CA THR A 197 -3.30 9.92 9.68
C THR A 197 -2.24 10.05 8.59
N HIS A 198 -2.23 9.10 7.65
CA HIS A 198 -1.28 9.11 6.55
C HIS A 198 -1.38 10.41 5.74
N SER A 199 -0.22 10.95 5.33
CA SER A 199 -0.11 12.21 4.59
C SER A 199 -0.90 12.24 3.26
N ALA A 200 -1.30 11.07 2.76
CA ALA A 200 -2.19 10.90 1.61
C ALA A 200 -3.51 11.68 1.76
N LEU A 201 -4.10 11.75 2.97
CA LEU A 201 -5.32 12.51 3.18
C LEU A 201 -5.08 14.01 2.98
N LYS A 202 -4.00 14.56 3.55
CA LYS A 202 -3.64 15.97 3.35
C LYS A 202 -3.43 16.28 1.87
N LYS A 203 -2.78 15.38 1.12
CA LYS A 203 -2.61 15.50 -0.33
C LYS A 203 -3.95 15.43 -1.07
N ALA A 204 -4.85 14.53 -0.68
CA ALA A 204 -6.20 14.45 -1.25
C ALA A 204 -7.00 15.73 -1.00
N CYS A 205 -6.91 16.32 0.19
CA CYS A 205 -7.51 17.62 0.50
C CYS A 205 -7.00 18.74 -0.42
N GLN A 206 -5.68 18.79 -0.66
CA GLN A 206 -5.07 19.76 -1.57
C GLN A 206 -5.60 19.60 -3.00
N ILE A 207 -5.66 18.37 -3.52
CA ILE A 207 -6.18 18.08 -4.87
C ILE A 207 -7.68 18.40 -4.96
N ALA A 208 -8.45 18.10 -3.92
CA ALA A 208 -9.89 18.34 -3.85
C ALA A 208 -10.27 19.81 -3.66
N GLY A 209 -9.30 20.72 -3.47
CA GLY A 209 -9.53 22.14 -3.28
C GLY A 209 -10.02 22.52 -1.89
N ILE A 210 -9.70 21.70 -0.88
CA ILE A 210 -10.00 22.02 0.52
C ILE A 210 -9.01 23.07 1.02
N PHE A 211 -9.54 24.11 1.65
CA PHE A 211 -8.74 25.20 2.22
C PHE A 211 -7.84 24.65 3.33
N PRO A 212 -6.52 24.95 3.33
CA PRO A 212 -5.58 24.43 4.33
C PRO A 212 -6.00 24.73 5.78
N GLU A 213 -6.56 25.91 6.01
CA GLU A 213 -7.09 26.37 7.30
C GLU A 213 -8.37 25.64 7.72
N ASN A 214 -8.96 24.77 6.89
CA ASN A 214 -10.12 23.92 7.18
C ASN A 214 -9.76 22.43 7.26
N ILE A 215 -8.46 22.11 7.36
CA ILE A 215 -7.99 20.75 7.64
C ILE A 215 -7.66 20.67 9.13
N ARG A 216 -8.49 19.98 9.90
CA ARG A 216 -8.35 19.80 11.35
C ARG A 216 -7.51 18.57 11.62
N ILE A 217 -6.35 18.79 12.24
CA ILE A 217 -5.50 17.73 12.76
C ILE A 217 -5.77 17.61 14.26
N VAL A 218 -6.52 16.58 14.62
CA VAL A 218 -6.86 16.23 16.00
C VAL A 218 -5.70 15.46 16.60
N LYS A 219 -5.15 15.97 17.71
CA LYS A 219 -4.00 15.37 18.37
C LYS A 219 -4.36 14.01 18.96
N ALA A 220 -3.57 12.99 18.67
CA ALA A 220 -3.75 11.68 19.30
C ALA A 220 -3.17 11.65 20.72
N ASP A 221 -3.76 10.82 21.58
CA ASP A 221 -3.38 10.72 22.98
C ASP A 221 -2.43 9.53 23.18
N CYS A 222 -1.24 9.78 23.73
CA CYS A 222 -0.26 8.73 24.02
C CYS A 222 -0.78 7.71 25.06
N SER A 223 -1.61 8.14 26.02
CA SER A 223 -2.26 7.25 27.00
C SER A 223 -3.31 6.34 26.35
N MET A 224 -3.81 6.73 25.17
CA MET A 224 -4.73 5.95 24.34
C MET A 224 -4.02 5.29 23.17
N ASN A 225 -2.72 5.00 23.30
CA ASN A 225 -1.89 4.37 22.27
C ASN A 225 -1.90 5.11 20.93
N TYR A 226 -1.87 6.45 20.99
CA TYR A 226 -1.90 7.32 19.81
C TYR A 226 -3.16 7.16 18.95
N ALA A 227 -4.28 6.77 19.58
CA ALA A 227 -5.61 6.92 19.00
C ALA A 227 -6.21 8.31 19.29
N VAL A 228 -7.03 8.82 18.37
CA VAL A 228 -7.91 9.96 18.65
C VAL A 228 -9.10 9.49 19.47
N THR A 229 -9.55 10.32 20.42
CA THR A 229 -10.71 10.02 21.23
C THR A 229 -11.99 10.60 20.60
N PRO A 230 -13.15 9.94 20.76
CA PRO A 230 -14.43 10.50 20.31
C PRO A 230 -14.74 11.87 20.91
N GLY A 231 -14.28 12.12 22.15
CA GLY A 231 -14.42 13.41 22.83
C GLY A 231 -13.64 14.53 22.13
N ALA A 232 -12.36 14.31 21.81
CA ALA A 232 -11.54 15.30 21.12
C ALA A 232 -12.07 15.63 19.71
N VAL A 233 -12.56 14.60 19.00
CA VAL A 233 -13.21 14.80 17.68
C VAL A 233 -14.51 15.59 17.82
N SER A 234 -15.36 15.25 18.80
CA SER A 234 -16.63 15.94 19.04
C SER A 234 -16.43 17.39 19.46
N GLU A 235 -15.39 17.69 20.24
CA GLU A 235 -15.01 19.05 20.62
C GLU A 235 -14.58 19.87 19.39
N ALA A 236 -13.68 19.33 18.57
CA ALA A 236 -13.25 19.98 17.33
C ALA A 236 -14.44 20.30 16.40
N ILE A 237 -15.35 19.33 16.22
CA ILE A 237 -16.57 19.50 15.44
C ILE A 237 -17.47 20.59 16.03
N SER A 238 -17.64 20.62 17.35
CA SER A 238 -18.50 21.60 18.04
C SER A 238 -17.97 23.03 17.87
N ILE A 239 -16.64 23.21 17.94
CA ILE A 239 -15.98 24.49 17.69
C ILE A 239 -16.26 24.97 16.27
N ASP A 240 -16.05 24.11 15.27
CA ASP A 240 -16.25 24.47 13.87
C ASP A 240 -17.73 24.76 13.54
N LEU A 241 -18.67 23.98 14.10
CA LEU A 241 -20.11 24.26 13.97
C LEU A 241 -20.47 25.63 14.58
N SER A 242 -19.92 25.97 15.75
CA SER A 242 -20.15 27.27 16.39
C SER A 242 -19.58 28.46 15.60
N ALA A 243 -18.54 28.22 14.80
CA ALA A 243 -17.95 29.18 13.87
C ALA A 243 -18.71 29.28 12.53
N GLY A 244 -19.80 28.51 12.35
CA GLY A 244 -20.59 28.48 11.11
C GLY A 244 -19.90 27.74 9.96
N LEU A 245 -18.90 26.90 10.27
CA LEU A 245 -18.27 25.98 9.32
C LEU A 245 -19.10 24.69 9.19
N ILE A 246 -18.79 23.90 8.16
CA ILE A 246 -19.54 22.70 7.77
C ILE A 246 -18.61 21.49 7.88
N PRO A 247 -18.64 20.75 8.99
CA PRO A 247 -18.01 19.43 9.09
C PRO A 247 -18.55 18.52 7.97
N PHE A 248 -17.68 17.90 7.16
CA PHE A 248 -18.17 17.04 6.05
C PHE A 248 -17.44 15.71 5.85
N PHE A 249 -16.19 15.59 6.30
CA PHE A 249 -15.39 14.38 6.08
C PHE A 249 -14.50 14.10 7.29
N ILE A 250 -14.46 12.84 7.69
CA ILE A 250 -13.51 12.34 8.67
C ILE A 250 -12.91 11.01 8.21
N CYS A 251 -11.59 10.90 8.33
CA CYS A 251 -10.86 9.65 8.15
C CYS A 251 -10.70 8.91 9.49
N ALA A 252 -11.83 8.65 10.15
CA ALA A 252 -12.03 8.04 11.48
C ALA A 252 -13.54 8.11 11.81
N THR A 253 -14.00 7.51 12.91
CA THR A 253 -15.43 7.46 13.28
C THR A 253 -15.98 8.82 13.76
N ALA A 254 -17.05 9.38 13.16
CA ALA A 254 -17.95 10.38 13.79
C ALA A 254 -19.07 11.00 12.90
N HIS A 255 -20.25 11.26 13.53
CA HIS A 255 -21.31 12.28 13.23
C HIS A 255 -21.96 12.27 11.81
N ASP A 256 -22.88 13.20 11.51
CA ASP A 256 -23.58 13.38 10.20
C ASP A 256 -22.63 13.91 9.09
N MET A 257 -21.49 13.24 8.92
CA MET A 257 -20.43 13.52 7.97
C MET A 257 -20.08 12.25 7.20
N TRP A 258 -19.34 12.38 6.11
CA TRP A 258 -18.74 11.22 5.46
C TRP A 258 -17.68 10.58 6.36
N PHE A 259 -17.90 9.33 6.73
CA PHE A 259 -16.97 8.51 7.50
C PHE A 259 -16.22 7.54 6.59
N HIS A 260 -14.91 7.78 6.43
CA HIS A 260 -14.00 6.89 5.73
C HIS A 260 -13.08 6.14 6.70
N ILE A 261 -12.98 4.82 6.55
CA ILE A 261 -12.01 3.98 7.26
C ILE A 261 -10.84 3.66 6.33
N ASP A 262 -9.68 4.26 6.59
CA ASP A 262 -8.41 3.86 5.97
C ASP A 262 -7.76 2.72 6.74
N ALA A 263 -7.92 1.49 6.22
CA ALA A 263 -7.26 0.30 6.72
C ALA A 263 -6.23 -0.24 5.72
N ALA A 264 -5.51 0.64 5.01
CA ALA A 264 -4.57 0.27 3.94
C ALA A 264 -3.65 -0.91 4.29
N TYR A 265 -3.08 -0.94 5.50
CA TYR A 265 -2.25 -2.07 5.94
C TYR A 265 -3.06 -3.12 6.71
N ALA A 266 -3.65 -2.72 7.83
CA ALA A 266 -4.23 -3.63 8.82
C ALA A 266 -5.58 -4.25 8.39
N GLY A 267 -6.25 -3.72 7.37
CA GLY A 267 -7.53 -4.24 6.89
C GLY A 267 -7.43 -5.70 6.47
N SER A 268 -6.30 -6.11 5.88
CA SER A 268 -6.02 -7.50 5.52
C SER A 268 -6.12 -8.44 6.72
N ALA A 269 -5.67 -8.03 7.91
CA ALA A 269 -5.72 -8.88 9.10
C ALA A 269 -7.14 -9.21 9.55
N CYS A 270 -8.12 -8.39 9.17
CA CYS A 270 -9.50 -8.55 9.60
C CYS A 270 -10.24 -9.70 8.90
N ILE A 271 -9.59 -10.41 7.95
CA ILE A 271 -10.10 -11.71 7.47
C ILE A 271 -9.93 -12.81 8.53
N CYS A 272 -9.05 -12.61 9.51
CA CYS A 272 -8.87 -13.50 10.65
C CYS A 272 -9.91 -13.14 11.74
N PRO A 273 -10.71 -14.09 12.24
CA PRO A 273 -11.77 -13.82 13.21
C PRO A 273 -11.32 -13.05 14.46
N GLU A 274 -10.13 -13.35 14.99
CA GLU A 274 -9.57 -12.75 16.20
C GLU A 274 -9.15 -11.27 16.03
N TYR A 275 -8.97 -10.81 14.78
CA TYR A 275 -8.66 -9.41 14.44
C TYR A 275 -9.87 -8.67 13.86
N ARG A 276 -10.98 -9.36 13.53
CA ARG A 276 -12.19 -8.71 12.98
C ARG A 276 -12.77 -7.64 13.89
N LYS A 277 -12.52 -7.71 15.21
CA LYS A 277 -12.93 -6.70 16.20
C LYS A 277 -12.43 -5.28 15.89
N TYR A 278 -11.32 -5.14 15.16
CA TYR A 278 -10.79 -3.83 14.74
C TYR A 278 -11.67 -3.13 13.69
N LEU A 279 -12.64 -3.84 13.09
CA LEU A 279 -13.66 -3.28 12.20
C LEU A 279 -15.05 -3.24 12.85
N ASN A 280 -15.17 -3.34 14.18
CA ASN A 280 -16.46 -3.12 14.85
C ASN A 280 -16.88 -1.65 14.63
N GLY A 281 -18.13 -1.40 14.21
CA GLY A 281 -18.59 -0.06 13.82
C GLY A 281 -18.38 0.28 12.34
N VAL A 282 -17.86 -0.63 11.51
CA VAL A 282 -17.76 -0.43 10.05
C VAL A 282 -19.13 -0.24 9.38
N GLU A 283 -20.18 -0.77 10.01
CA GLU A 283 -21.60 -0.55 9.69
C GLU A 283 -22.05 0.91 9.83
N GLU A 284 -21.25 1.80 10.40
CA GLU A 284 -21.49 3.24 10.45
C GLU A 284 -20.70 4.01 9.37
N ALA A 285 -19.69 3.39 8.74
CA ALA A 285 -18.86 4.07 7.74
C ALA A 285 -19.55 4.20 6.37
N ASP A 286 -19.33 5.31 5.66
CA ASP A 286 -19.76 5.45 4.26
C ASP A 286 -18.83 4.68 3.32
N SER A 287 -17.56 4.53 3.70
CA SER A 287 -16.52 3.90 2.88
C SER A 287 -15.39 3.26 3.68
N PHE A 288 -14.77 2.24 3.10
CA PHE A 288 -13.68 1.46 3.69
C PHE A 288 -12.66 1.09 2.62
N ASN A 289 -11.35 1.20 2.89
CA ASN A 289 -10.33 0.66 2.01
C ASN A 289 -9.28 -0.21 2.72
N MET A 290 -8.67 -1.11 1.96
CA MET A 290 -7.44 -1.82 2.33
C MET A 290 -6.55 -2.06 1.11
N ASN A 291 -5.24 -2.19 1.30
CA ASN A 291 -4.32 -2.47 0.19
C ASN A 291 -3.94 -3.94 0.19
N ALA A 292 -4.43 -4.67 -0.81
CA ALA A 292 -4.05 -6.06 -1.02
C ALA A 292 -2.56 -6.22 -1.35
N HIS A 293 -1.94 -5.16 -1.89
CA HIS A 293 -0.49 -5.09 -2.15
C HIS A 293 0.38 -4.80 -0.93
N LYS A 294 -0.22 -4.50 0.23
CA LYS A 294 0.55 -4.39 1.47
C LYS A 294 0.66 -5.75 2.13
N TRP A 295 -0.47 -6.36 2.51
CA TRP A 295 -0.47 -7.53 3.39
C TRP A 295 -1.46 -8.63 2.97
N PHE A 296 -1.62 -8.80 1.65
CA PHE A 296 -2.56 -9.77 1.06
C PHE A 296 -2.01 -10.46 -0.21
N LEU A 297 -0.69 -10.62 -0.29
CA LEU A 297 0.01 -11.42 -1.32
C LEU A 297 -0.25 -11.00 -2.77
N THR A 298 -0.78 -9.81 -3.02
CA THR A 298 -1.17 -9.35 -4.36
C THR A 298 -0.18 -8.31 -4.87
N ASN A 299 0.50 -8.54 -5.99
CA ASN A 299 1.54 -7.63 -6.48
C ASN A 299 1.06 -6.17 -6.60
N PHE A 300 1.97 -5.22 -6.33
CA PHE A 300 1.71 -3.79 -6.49
C PHE A 300 1.32 -3.48 -7.95
N ASP A 301 0.23 -2.76 -8.26
CA ASP A 301 -0.66 -2.00 -7.37
C ASP A 301 -2.06 -2.65 -7.18
N CYS A 302 -2.59 -2.68 -5.95
CA CYS A 302 -3.91 -3.29 -5.70
C CYS A 302 -4.55 -2.72 -4.42
N SER A 303 -5.32 -1.65 -4.54
CA SER A 303 -6.03 -1.00 -3.44
C SER A 303 -7.52 -1.27 -3.56
N LEU A 304 -8.13 -1.89 -2.55
CA LEU A 304 -9.54 -2.26 -2.57
C LEU A 304 -10.32 -1.18 -1.83
N LEU A 305 -11.31 -0.58 -2.47
CA LEU A 305 -12.21 0.41 -1.89
C LEU A 305 -13.64 -0.13 -1.95
N TRP A 306 -14.38 -0.03 -0.86
CA TRP A 306 -15.83 -0.24 -0.83
C TRP A 306 -16.55 1.02 -0.35
N VAL A 307 -17.73 1.26 -0.92
CA VAL A 307 -18.65 2.32 -0.52
C VAL A 307 -20.03 1.73 -0.26
N LYS A 308 -20.81 2.32 0.64
CA LYS A 308 -22.21 1.91 0.86
C LYS A 308 -23.18 2.42 -0.20
N ASP A 309 -22.81 3.51 -0.89
CA ASP A 309 -23.61 4.08 -1.97
C ASP A 309 -22.69 4.54 -3.10
N ARG A 310 -22.68 3.75 -4.19
CA ARG A 310 -21.88 4.01 -5.38
C ARG A 310 -22.30 5.28 -6.12
N ASN A 311 -23.52 5.76 -5.92
CA ASN A 311 -24.04 6.91 -6.64
C ASN A 311 -23.26 8.18 -6.30
N TYR A 312 -22.71 8.30 -5.09
CA TYR A 312 -21.89 9.46 -4.73
C TYR A 312 -20.58 9.51 -5.51
N LEU A 313 -19.96 8.36 -5.78
CA LEU A 313 -18.79 8.27 -6.67
C LEU A 313 -19.18 8.68 -8.10
N ILE A 314 -20.21 8.05 -8.65
CA ILE A 314 -20.67 8.29 -10.03
C ILE A 314 -21.05 9.76 -10.22
N GLN A 315 -21.77 10.37 -9.28
CA GLN A 315 -22.16 11.79 -9.36
C GLN A 315 -20.97 12.75 -9.31
N ALA A 316 -19.89 12.39 -8.62
CA ALA A 316 -18.70 13.24 -8.48
C ALA A 316 -17.70 13.05 -9.63
N LEU A 317 -17.66 11.86 -10.24
CA LEU A 317 -16.59 11.45 -11.16
C LEU A 317 -17.06 11.18 -12.58
N SER A 318 -18.36 10.98 -12.80
CA SER A 318 -18.85 10.57 -14.11
C SER A 318 -18.66 11.65 -15.15
N THR A 319 -18.18 11.21 -16.31
CA THR A 319 -18.19 11.97 -17.56
C THR A 319 -18.79 11.09 -18.65
N ASN A 320 -19.68 11.67 -19.47
CA ASN A 320 -20.43 10.96 -20.50
C ASN A 320 -20.20 11.56 -21.90
N PRO A 321 -18.96 11.52 -22.43
CA PRO A 321 -18.72 11.92 -23.80
C PRO A 321 -19.37 10.93 -24.79
N GLU A 322 -19.73 11.41 -25.99
CA GLU A 322 -20.50 10.64 -26.97
C GLU A 322 -19.87 9.30 -27.35
N PHE A 323 -18.53 9.26 -27.48
CA PHE A 323 -17.80 8.07 -27.92
C PHE A 323 -17.75 6.92 -26.88
N LEU A 324 -18.18 7.16 -25.64
CA LEU A 324 -18.25 6.13 -24.59
C LEU A 324 -19.65 5.53 -24.42
N LYS A 325 -20.66 6.07 -25.10
CA LYS A 325 -22.04 5.59 -24.98
C LYS A 325 -22.18 4.19 -25.58
N ASN A 326 -22.83 3.31 -24.83
CA ASN A 326 -23.23 2.00 -25.29
C ASN A 326 -24.57 1.62 -24.63
N LYS A 327 -25.26 0.64 -25.21
CA LYS A 327 -26.61 0.23 -24.79
C LYS A 327 -26.66 -0.26 -23.35
N ALA A 328 -25.70 -1.08 -22.92
CA ALA A 328 -25.68 -1.65 -21.57
C ALA A 328 -25.57 -0.56 -20.49
N SER A 329 -24.69 0.42 -20.69
CA SER A 329 -24.56 1.57 -19.80
C SER A 329 -25.82 2.45 -19.77
N GLN A 330 -26.46 2.66 -20.92
CA GLN A 330 -27.69 3.47 -21.01
C GLN A 330 -28.89 2.80 -20.32
N GLU A 331 -28.92 1.47 -20.29
CA GLU A 331 -29.93 0.69 -19.59
C GLU A 331 -29.65 0.58 -18.08
N ASN A 332 -28.54 1.16 -17.58
CA ASN A 332 -28.07 1.06 -16.20
C ASN A 332 -27.99 -0.39 -15.68
N SER A 333 -27.72 -1.35 -16.58
CA SER A 333 -27.67 -2.78 -16.27
C SER A 333 -26.28 -3.29 -15.91
N VAL A 334 -25.26 -2.42 -16.03
CA VAL A 334 -23.84 -2.76 -15.85
C VAL A 334 -23.09 -1.71 -15.04
N ILE A 335 -21.92 -2.09 -14.53
CA ILE A 335 -21.00 -1.17 -13.83
C ILE A 335 -19.92 -0.69 -14.80
N ASP A 336 -19.83 0.63 -14.95
CA ASP A 336 -18.71 1.28 -15.64
C ASP A 336 -17.72 1.84 -14.61
N PHE A 337 -16.67 1.08 -14.34
CA PHE A 337 -15.70 1.43 -13.30
C PHE A 337 -14.89 2.71 -13.59
N LYS A 338 -14.95 3.27 -14.81
CA LYS A 338 -14.43 4.63 -15.07
C LYS A 338 -15.05 5.69 -14.15
N ASP A 339 -16.31 5.51 -13.76
CA ASP A 339 -17.06 6.48 -12.95
C ASP A 339 -16.83 6.30 -11.44
N TRP A 340 -15.91 5.40 -11.06
CA TRP A 340 -15.58 5.04 -9.67
C TRP A 340 -14.12 5.32 -9.30
N GLN A 341 -13.36 5.90 -10.23
CA GLN A 341 -11.93 6.17 -10.06
C GLN A 341 -11.53 7.47 -10.78
N ILE A 342 -10.24 7.83 -10.72
CA ILE A 342 -9.75 9.05 -11.40
C ILE A 342 -9.45 8.80 -12.89
N PRO A 343 -8.69 7.76 -13.29
CA PRO A 343 -8.38 7.55 -14.70
C PRO A 343 -9.59 7.03 -15.50
N LEU A 344 -9.61 7.28 -16.80
CA LEU A 344 -10.56 6.62 -17.70
C LEU A 344 -10.17 5.14 -17.89
N GLY A 345 -8.96 4.90 -18.41
CA GLY A 345 -8.46 3.56 -18.69
C GLY A 345 -8.12 2.76 -17.42
N ARG A 346 -8.32 1.44 -17.47
CA ARG A 346 -8.14 0.53 -16.35
C ARG A 346 -7.48 -0.76 -16.79
N ARG A 347 -6.52 -1.24 -15.98
CA ARG A 347 -5.93 -2.58 -16.10
C ARG A 347 -6.90 -3.64 -15.57
N PHE A 348 -6.70 -4.89 -15.97
CA PHE A 348 -7.44 -6.03 -15.43
C PHE A 348 -6.87 -6.44 -14.06
N ARG A 349 -7.04 -5.58 -13.03
CA ARG A 349 -6.46 -5.77 -11.69
C ARG A 349 -7.10 -6.92 -10.91
N SER A 350 -8.34 -7.27 -11.21
CA SER A 350 -9.06 -8.34 -10.53
C SER A 350 -8.48 -9.73 -10.80
N LEU A 351 -7.74 -9.95 -11.90
CA LEU A 351 -7.08 -11.23 -12.19
C LEU A 351 -6.09 -11.66 -11.11
N LYS A 352 -5.17 -10.77 -10.70
CA LYS A 352 -4.19 -11.11 -9.66
C LYS A 352 -4.82 -11.37 -8.30
N LEU A 353 -5.84 -10.60 -7.93
CA LEU A 353 -6.57 -10.83 -6.68
C LEU A 353 -7.34 -12.15 -6.73
N TRP A 354 -8.01 -12.42 -7.85
CA TRP A 354 -8.73 -13.67 -8.09
C TRP A 354 -7.81 -14.89 -7.99
N MET A 355 -6.63 -14.84 -8.63
CA MET A 355 -5.66 -15.92 -8.58
C MET A 355 -5.10 -16.13 -7.17
N VAL A 356 -4.77 -15.06 -6.44
CA VAL A 356 -4.35 -15.15 -5.02
C VAL A 356 -5.43 -15.84 -4.19
N LEU A 357 -6.68 -15.40 -4.29
CA LEU A 357 -7.80 -15.97 -3.55
C LEU A 357 -8.03 -17.44 -3.89
N ARG A 358 -7.94 -17.83 -5.16
CA ARG A 358 -8.20 -19.20 -5.62
C ARG A 358 -7.05 -20.17 -5.36
N LEU A 359 -5.80 -19.73 -5.53
CA LEU A 359 -4.63 -20.60 -5.42
C LEU A 359 -4.19 -20.81 -3.97
N TYR A 360 -4.45 -19.83 -3.08
CA TYR A 360 -4.11 -19.97 -1.66
C TYR A 360 -5.32 -20.33 -0.81
N GLY A 361 -6.50 -19.79 -1.09
CA GLY A 361 -7.68 -19.98 -0.26
C GLY A 361 -7.60 -19.21 1.07
N VAL A 362 -8.76 -19.03 1.70
CA VAL A 362 -8.91 -18.18 2.89
C VAL A 362 -8.07 -18.66 4.07
N GLU A 363 -8.01 -19.98 4.31
CA GLU A 363 -7.30 -20.57 5.45
C GLU A 363 -5.79 -20.31 5.41
N ASN A 364 -5.18 -20.41 4.22
CA ASN A 364 -3.75 -20.12 4.07
C ASN A 364 -3.47 -18.62 4.13
N LEU A 365 -4.35 -17.77 3.60
CA LEU A 365 -4.23 -16.31 3.74
C LEU A 365 -4.30 -15.88 5.21
N GLN A 366 -5.23 -16.46 5.98
CA GLN A 366 -5.31 -16.23 7.42
C GLN A 366 -4.05 -16.73 8.15
N SER A 367 -3.57 -17.93 7.81
CA SER A 367 -2.34 -18.50 8.38
C SER A 367 -1.10 -17.65 8.06
N TYR A 368 -0.99 -17.12 6.86
CA TYR A 368 0.09 -16.22 6.45
C TYR A 368 0.12 -14.93 7.30
N ILE A 369 -1.04 -14.29 7.51
CA ILE A 369 -1.15 -13.12 8.38
C ILE A 369 -0.78 -13.48 9.82
N ARG A 370 -1.29 -14.60 10.34
CA ARG A 370 -0.99 -15.08 11.69
C ARG A 370 0.51 -15.31 11.88
N LYS A 371 1.20 -15.93 10.92
CA LYS A 371 2.65 -16.15 10.95
C LYS A 371 3.39 -14.82 11.14
N HIS A 372 3.07 -13.80 10.36
CA HIS A 372 3.69 -12.48 10.50
C HIS A 372 3.42 -11.83 11.85
N ILE A 373 2.20 -11.95 12.37
CA ILE A 373 1.89 -11.42 13.70
C ILE A 373 2.64 -12.17 14.81
N GLN A 374 2.78 -13.49 14.69
CA GLN A 374 3.57 -14.32 15.62
C GLN A 374 5.05 -13.96 15.58
N LEU A 375 5.63 -13.76 14.39
CA LEU A 375 7.02 -13.33 14.24
C LEU A 375 7.27 -11.92 14.82
N ALA A 376 6.33 -10.99 14.66
CA ALA A 376 6.43 -9.68 15.30
C ALA A 376 6.26 -9.78 16.83
N GLN A 377 5.43 -10.69 17.33
CA GLN A 377 5.33 -10.97 18.75
C GLN A 377 6.64 -11.57 19.30
N HIS A 378 7.29 -12.46 18.55
CA HIS A 378 8.61 -12.99 18.88
C HIS A 378 9.65 -11.87 18.99
N PHE A 379 9.73 -10.97 17.99
CA PHE A 379 10.60 -9.79 18.06
C PHE A 379 10.28 -8.89 19.27
N GLU A 380 9.01 -8.65 19.56
CA GLU A 380 8.59 -7.89 20.75
C GLU A 380 9.10 -8.52 22.05
N GLN A 381 9.05 -9.84 22.19
CA GLN A 381 9.60 -10.54 23.37
C GLN A 381 11.13 -10.43 23.46
N LEU A 382 11.83 -10.49 22.32
CA LEU A 382 13.27 -10.27 22.26
C LEU A 382 13.65 -8.86 22.73
N VAL A 383 12.92 -7.84 22.29
CA VAL A 383 13.10 -6.44 22.73
C VAL A 383 12.88 -6.30 24.23
N ILE A 384 11.79 -6.84 24.77
CA ILE A 384 11.46 -6.77 26.21
C ILE A 384 12.52 -7.46 27.08
N SER A 385 13.15 -8.51 26.55
CA SER A 385 14.16 -9.29 27.28
C SER A 385 15.51 -8.58 27.43
N ASP A 386 15.76 -7.51 26.66
CA ASP A 386 16.98 -6.71 26.74
C ASP A 386 16.70 -5.36 27.40
N PRO A 387 17.16 -5.12 28.66
CA PRO A 387 16.80 -3.93 29.42
C PRO A 387 17.36 -2.63 28.86
N ARG A 388 18.23 -2.70 27.84
CA ARG A 388 18.71 -1.53 27.11
C ARG A 388 17.65 -0.98 26.18
N PHE A 389 16.61 -1.74 25.87
CA PHE A 389 15.55 -1.35 24.95
C PHE A 389 14.21 -1.27 25.66
N GLU A 390 13.27 -0.57 25.03
CA GLU A 390 11.88 -0.55 25.45
C GLU A 390 10.93 -0.58 24.25
N VAL A 391 9.75 -1.19 24.44
CA VAL A 391 8.64 -1.13 23.49
C VAL A 391 7.83 0.13 23.78
N VAL A 392 7.69 1.02 22.79
CA VAL A 392 7.13 2.37 22.97
C VAL A 392 5.60 2.39 22.94
N THR A 393 4.98 1.46 22.22
CA THR A 393 3.52 1.35 22.13
C THR A 393 3.12 -0.11 21.91
N PRO A 394 1.96 -0.55 22.41
CA PRO A 394 1.51 -1.94 22.26
C PRO A 394 1.46 -2.38 20.79
N ARG A 395 1.99 -3.57 20.52
CA ARG A 395 1.90 -4.21 19.21
C ARG A 395 0.48 -4.75 18.97
N ASN A 396 -0.25 -4.11 18.05
CA ASN A 396 -1.57 -4.59 17.62
C ASN A 396 -1.51 -5.65 16.50
N PHE A 397 -0.59 -5.48 15.55
CA PHE A 397 -0.44 -6.32 14.36
C PHE A 397 1.02 -6.76 14.20
N SER A 398 1.64 -6.57 13.03
CA SER A 398 3.00 -7.01 12.75
C SER A 398 4.03 -5.87 12.68
N LEU A 399 3.77 -4.79 13.43
CA LEU A 399 4.69 -3.66 13.62
C LEU A 399 5.03 -3.56 15.11
N VAL A 400 6.33 -3.62 15.43
CA VAL A 400 6.86 -3.31 16.76
C VAL A 400 7.54 -1.94 16.71
N CYS A 401 7.15 -1.07 17.64
CA CYS A 401 7.73 0.26 17.82
C CYS A 401 8.59 0.24 19.08
N PHE A 402 9.89 0.50 18.95
CA PHE A 402 10.85 0.34 20.04
C PHE A 402 11.95 1.41 20.00
N CYS A 403 12.65 1.58 21.11
CA CYS A 403 13.80 2.47 21.23
C CYS A 403 14.91 1.82 22.03
N LEU A 404 16.15 2.23 21.77
CA LEU A 404 17.26 2.10 22.69
C LEU A 404 17.13 3.18 23.78
N VAL A 405 17.19 2.76 25.04
CA VAL A 405 17.05 3.61 26.22
C VAL A 405 18.37 4.35 26.45
N PRO A 406 18.37 5.70 26.49
CA PRO A 406 19.59 6.47 26.72
C PRO A 406 20.12 6.24 28.16
N PRO A 407 21.44 6.08 28.36
CA PRO A 407 22.04 5.85 29.70
C PRO A 407 21.92 7.03 30.67
N THR A 408 21.69 8.25 30.15
CA THR A 408 21.52 9.48 30.94
C THR A 408 20.29 10.25 30.47
N CYS A 409 19.82 11.23 31.24
CA CYS A 409 18.85 12.21 30.77
C CYS A 409 19.48 13.10 29.68
N GLU A 410 19.63 12.54 28.47
CA GLU A 410 20.16 13.26 27.31
C GLU A 410 19.22 14.40 26.93
N VAL A 411 19.82 15.52 26.51
CA VAL A 411 19.13 16.78 26.17
C VAL A 411 18.13 16.59 25.02
N ASP A 412 18.33 15.58 24.16
CA ASP A 412 17.50 15.30 22.98
C ASP A 412 16.56 14.07 23.14
N ASN A 413 16.40 13.57 24.37
CA ASN A 413 15.56 12.39 24.68
C ASN A 413 15.96 11.12 23.88
N GLY A 414 17.26 10.94 23.64
CA GLY A 414 17.80 9.77 22.94
C GLY A 414 17.57 9.78 21.43
N HIS A 415 17.26 10.93 20.85
CA HIS A 415 17.02 11.07 19.40
C HIS A 415 18.25 10.67 18.60
N LYS A 416 19.41 11.29 18.87
CA LYS A 416 20.66 10.98 18.18
C LYS A 416 21.05 9.51 18.35
N LEU A 417 20.95 8.98 19.57
CA LEU A 417 21.28 7.58 19.86
C LEU A 417 20.46 6.60 19.00
N ASN A 418 19.14 6.80 18.92
CA ASN A 418 18.27 5.93 18.13
C ASN A 418 18.44 6.15 16.61
N TYR A 419 18.72 7.38 16.18
CA TYR A 419 19.08 7.65 14.79
C TYR A 419 20.36 6.91 14.40
N ASP A 420 21.42 7.03 15.20
CA ASP A 420 22.71 6.40 14.93
C ASP A 420 22.60 4.86 14.94
N LEU A 421 21.75 4.28 15.81
CA LEU A 421 21.44 2.84 15.80
C LEU A 421 20.76 2.42 14.48
N MET A 422 19.72 3.16 14.05
CA MET A 422 19.03 2.89 12.79
C MET A 422 19.99 3.01 11.60
N ASP A 423 20.79 4.07 11.57
CA ASP A 423 21.72 4.38 10.49
C ASP A 423 22.81 3.32 10.38
N SER A 424 23.40 2.89 11.52
CA SER A 424 24.39 1.81 11.53
C SER A 424 23.79 0.49 11.05
N ALA A 425 22.59 0.13 11.54
CA ALA A 425 21.91 -1.10 11.14
C ALA A 425 21.58 -1.10 9.64
N ASN A 426 21.08 0.01 9.10
CA ASN A 426 20.75 0.17 7.68
C ASN A 426 22.01 0.18 6.80
N SER A 427 23.07 0.88 7.23
CA SER A 427 24.34 0.99 6.51
C SER A 427 25.08 -0.34 6.40
N SER A 428 24.82 -1.28 7.32
CA SER A 428 25.34 -2.65 7.23
C SER A 428 24.89 -3.41 5.97
N GLY A 429 23.80 -2.98 5.33
CA GLY A 429 23.14 -3.66 4.22
C GLY A 429 22.40 -4.95 4.61
N LYS A 430 22.52 -5.42 5.86
CA LYS A 430 21.93 -6.70 6.28
C LYS A 430 20.44 -6.63 6.55
N ILE A 431 19.96 -5.49 7.05
CA ILE A 431 18.54 -5.23 7.29
C ILE A 431 18.20 -3.82 6.82
N PHE A 432 16.91 -3.54 6.66
CA PHE A 432 16.43 -2.17 6.52
C PHE A 432 15.24 -1.92 7.43
N ILE A 433 15.38 -0.96 8.34
CA ILE A 433 14.32 -0.47 9.23
C ILE A 433 14.08 1.03 9.00
N SER A 434 12.92 1.49 9.44
CA SER A 434 12.52 2.91 9.37
C SER A 434 12.24 3.45 10.76
N HIS A 435 12.02 4.76 10.87
CA HIS A 435 11.64 5.39 12.12
C HIS A 435 10.31 6.14 12.00
N THR A 436 9.82 6.62 13.14
CA THR A 436 8.78 7.64 13.28
C THR A 436 9.10 8.53 14.47
N VAL A 437 8.32 9.59 14.67
CA VAL A 437 8.38 10.43 15.86
C VAL A 437 7.04 10.37 16.59
N LEU A 438 7.05 9.94 17.85
CA LEU A 438 5.86 9.86 18.70
C LEU A 438 6.06 10.73 19.93
N SER A 439 5.19 11.73 20.13
CA SER A 439 5.33 12.71 21.23
C SER A 439 6.72 13.36 21.30
N GLY A 440 7.35 13.63 20.16
CA GLY A 440 8.70 14.19 20.07
C GLY A 440 9.85 13.20 20.28
N LYS A 441 9.56 11.93 20.58
CA LYS A 441 10.55 10.86 20.72
C LYS A 441 10.81 10.17 19.39
N PHE A 442 12.09 9.96 19.03
CA PHE A 442 12.48 9.18 17.85
C PHE A 442 12.32 7.69 18.11
N VAL A 443 11.49 7.01 17.31
CA VAL A 443 11.07 5.62 17.54
C VAL A 443 11.41 4.76 16.32
N LEU A 444 12.07 3.63 16.56
CA LEU A 444 12.38 2.65 15.53
C LEU A 444 11.14 1.79 15.24
N ARG A 445 10.95 1.44 13.96
CA ARG A 445 9.84 0.63 13.48
C ARG A 445 10.39 -0.64 12.86
N PHE A 446 9.99 -1.78 13.43
CA PHE A 446 10.28 -3.11 12.89
C PHE A 446 8.98 -3.75 12.40
N VAL A 447 8.79 -3.80 11.07
CA VAL A 447 7.61 -4.39 10.47
C VAL A 447 7.94 -5.75 9.88
N VAL A 448 7.41 -6.80 10.47
CA VAL A 448 7.52 -8.14 9.88
C VAL A 448 6.45 -8.28 8.81
N GLY A 449 6.85 -8.67 7.61
CA GLY A 449 5.85 -9.06 6.62
C GLY A 449 6.31 -9.20 5.19
N ALA A 450 7.61 -9.13 4.88
CA ALA A 450 8.06 -9.51 3.55
C ALA A 450 7.75 -11.02 3.32
N PRO A 451 7.34 -11.44 2.11
CA PRO A 451 6.84 -12.80 1.89
C PRO A 451 7.83 -13.93 2.23
N LEU A 452 9.14 -13.62 2.15
CA LEU A 452 10.23 -14.57 2.42
C LEU A 452 10.69 -14.57 3.88
N THR A 453 10.20 -13.65 4.72
CA THR A 453 10.66 -13.55 6.11
C THR A 453 10.28 -14.79 6.92
N GLU A 454 11.23 -15.22 7.75
CA GLU A 454 11.15 -16.37 8.66
C GLU A 454 11.76 -16.00 10.00
N GLU A 455 11.62 -16.87 11.00
CA GLU A 455 12.10 -16.64 12.37
C GLU A 455 13.59 -16.33 12.42
N GLN A 456 14.42 -17.10 11.69
CA GLN A 456 15.87 -16.87 11.62
C GLN A 456 16.26 -15.45 11.16
N HIS A 457 15.43 -14.83 10.30
CA HIS A 457 15.67 -13.47 9.81
C HIS A 457 15.37 -12.44 10.91
N VAL A 458 14.33 -12.67 11.70
CA VAL A 458 13.98 -11.84 12.86
C VAL A 458 15.07 -11.95 13.93
N ASP A 459 15.55 -13.16 14.22
CA ASP A 459 16.61 -13.41 15.19
C ASP A 459 17.94 -12.75 14.77
N ALA A 460 18.32 -12.90 13.49
CA ALA A 460 19.52 -12.29 12.95
C ALA A 460 19.43 -10.75 12.96
N ALA A 461 18.27 -10.18 12.63
CA ALA A 461 18.04 -8.75 12.71
C ALA A 461 18.14 -8.22 14.14
N TRP A 462 17.55 -8.94 15.10
CA TRP A 462 17.67 -8.58 16.51
C TRP A 462 19.11 -8.66 17.01
N LYS A 463 19.84 -9.72 16.67
CA LYS A 463 21.25 -9.87 17.04
C LYS A 463 22.10 -8.71 16.51
N LEU A 464 21.86 -8.28 15.27
CA LEU A 464 22.52 -7.12 14.68
C LEU A 464 22.23 -5.84 15.48
N LEU A 465 20.96 -5.58 15.81
CA LEU A 465 20.56 -4.42 16.60
C LEU A 465 21.22 -4.42 18.00
N GLN A 466 21.32 -5.59 18.64
CA GLN A 466 22.01 -5.74 19.93
C GLN A 466 23.52 -5.45 19.81
N ASP A 467 24.16 -5.90 18.72
CA ASP A 467 25.58 -5.67 18.49
C ASP A 467 25.88 -4.19 18.22
N GLU A 468 25.07 -3.53 17.39
CA GLU A 468 25.19 -2.09 17.13
C GLU A 468 24.90 -1.26 18.38
N ALA A 469 23.88 -1.62 19.16
CA ALA A 469 23.62 -0.96 20.44
C ALA A 469 24.78 -1.11 21.43
N THR A 470 25.44 -2.28 21.47
CA THR A 470 26.60 -2.50 22.34
C THR A 470 27.77 -1.58 21.95
N LYS A 471 28.03 -1.42 20.65
CA LYS A 471 29.08 -0.50 20.16
C LYS A 471 28.76 0.94 20.51
N LEU A 472 27.52 1.38 20.27
CA LEU A 472 27.10 2.76 20.53
C LEU A 472 27.18 3.09 22.02
N LEU A 473 26.68 2.22 22.89
CA LEU A 473 26.70 2.44 24.34
C LEU A 473 28.12 2.32 24.95
N GLY A 474 28.98 1.48 24.38
CA GLY A 474 30.38 1.38 24.80
C GLY A 474 31.19 2.65 24.55
N ASN A 475 30.85 3.40 23.49
CA ASN A 475 31.50 4.67 23.13
C ASN A 475 31.01 5.87 23.95
N VAL A 476 29.93 5.74 24.73
CA VAL A 476 29.37 6.82 25.57
C VAL A 476 30.00 6.84 26.98
N VAL A 477 30.76 5.81 27.36
CA VAL A 477 31.37 5.65 28.70
C VAL A 477 32.87 6.02 28.72
N GLN A 478 33.43 6.48 27.59
CA GLN A 478 34.75 7.11 27.51
C GLN A 478 34.58 8.61 27.28
#